data_AF-A0A8B6Y727-F1
#
_entry.id   AF-A0A8B6Y727-F1
#
_cell.length_a   1.000
_cell.length_b   1.000
_cell.length_c   1.000
_cell.angle_alpha   90.00
_cell.angle_beta   90.00
_cell.angle_gamma   90.00
#
_symmetry.space_group_name_H-M   'P 1'
#
loop_
_entity.id
_entity.type
_entity.pdbx_description
1 polymer ?
#
loop_
_entity_poly.entity_id
_entity_poly.type
_entity_poly.pdbx_seq_one_letter_code
_entity_poly.pdbx_strand_id
1 'polypeptide(L)'
;MAVVVRYVDKCCKVNEDFLKFFSCNSGLTGVLLSTKIKKSIHKLGLEMSYCRGQGYDGAGNMAWRLCVVAALILKDFPKAPYIHCYSHQLNQCVAKACAIPSIQDMMDHIRIVSDFFNNSPKRLEDLSTEIVELCPISSFQKTIIVCRTRWIERIDGLETFIELYPAIIASLTCIKEDETLNYKSRGDASAYVTICCSFKFIITLIIVRKLLGYARPLTKTLQKVDQDFSKARDDVEILKNTLLSIRSSIEISHSEW
;
A
#
# COMPACT_ATOMS: atom_id res chain seq x y z
N MET A 1 -13.04 -11.12 11.99
CA MET A 1 -13.69 -9.93 11.42
C MET A 1 -13.67 -8.81 12.45
N ALA A 2 -13.12 -7.65 12.11
CA ALA A 2 -13.23 -6.44 12.92
C ALA A 2 -14.60 -5.80 12.70
N VAL A 3 -15.21 -5.24 13.74
CA VAL A 3 -16.42 -4.42 13.62
C VAL A 3 -16.09 -3.02 14.08
N VAL A 4 -16.25 -2.07 13.15
CA VAL A 4 -16.10 -0.63 13.35
C VAL A 4 -17.44 0.00 12.96
N VAL A 5 -17.91 0.96 13.76
CA VAL A 5 -19.13 1.73 13.45
C VAL A 5 -18.77 3.18 13.21
N ARG A 6 -19.44 3.79 12.23
CA ARG A 6 -19.35 5.22 11.97
C ARG A 6 -20.74 5.82 12.16
N TYR A 7 -20.83 6.90 12.94
CA TYR A 7 -22.10 7.56 13.27
C TYR A 7 -21.91 9.07 13.44
N VAL A 8 -23.02 9.80 13.44
CA VAL A 8 -23.05 11.24 13.68
C VAL A 8 -23.65 11.48 15.06
N ASP A 9 -22.95 12.23 15.90
CA ASP A 9 -23.46 12.56 17.23
C ASP A 9 -24.43 13.77 17.21
N LYS A 10 -24.88 14.17 18.40
CA LYS A 10 -25.81 15.30 18.56
C LYS A 10 -25.21 16.65 18.15
N CYS A 11 -23.89 16.75 18.04
CA CYS A 11 -23.16 17.93 17.63
C CYS A 11 -22.81 17.91 16.13
N CYS A 12 -23.43 17.01 15.35
CA CYS A 12 -23.14 16.80 13.93
C CYS A 12 -21.69 16.39 13.64
N LYS A 13 -20.97 15.82 14.62
CA LYS A 13 -19.61 15.33 14.42
C LYS A 13 -19.63 13.87 14.00
N VAL A 14 -18.83 13.55 12.97
CA VAL A 14 -18.59 12.17 12.54
C VAL A 14 -17.66 11.49 13.54
N ASN A 15 -18.11 10.37 14.10
CA ASN A 15 -17.34 9.53 15.01
C ASN A 15 -17.15 8.15 14.39
N GLU A 16 -16.00 7.54 14.66
CA GLU A 16 -15.66 6.19 14.22
C GLU A 16 -15.08 5.41 15.39
N ASP A 17 -15.77 4.33 15.78
CA ASP A 17 -15.42 3.52 16.94
C ASP A 17 -15.20 2.07 16.55
N PHE A 18 -14.02 1.55 16.90
CA PHE A 18 -13.77 0.11 16.92
C PHE A 18 -14.52 -0.51 18.10
N LEU A 19 -15.37 -1.50 17.81
CA LEU A 19 -16.19 -2.14 18.85
C LEU A 19 -15.55 -3.44 19.32
N LYS A 20 -15.29 -4.37 18.41
CA LYS A 20 -14.80 -5.71 18.76
C LYS A 20 -14.30 -6.50 17.56
N PHE A 21 -13.40 -7.46 17.82
CA PHE A 21 -13.13 -8.56 16.91
C PHE A 21 -14.09 -9.74 17.15
N PHE A 22 -14.67 -10.25 16.08
CA PHE A 22 -15.42 -11.50 16.08
C PHE A 22 -14.69 -12.57 15.30
N SER A 23 -14.53 -13.74 15.93
CA SER A 23 -14.01 -14.93 15.28
C SER A 23 -15.00 -15.45 14.21
N CYS A 24 -14.46 -15.82 13.05
CA CYS A 24 -15.19 -16.34 11.89
C CYS A 24 -14.92 -17.84 11.65
N ASN A 25 -14.89 -18.64 12.73
CA ASN A 25 -14.50 -20.05 12.66
C ASN A 25 -15.53 -20.95 11.94
N SER A 26 -16.77 -20.47 11.77
CA SER A 26 -17.86 -21.22 11.15
C SER A 26 -17.79 -21.27 9.62
N GLY A 27 -16.74 -20.73 9.00
CA GLY A 27 -16.58 -20.61 7.55
C GLY A 27 -16.73 -19.17 7.03
N LEU A 28 -16.26 -18.97 5.80
CA LEU A 28 -16.10 -17.64 5.18
C LEU A 28 -16.98 -17.45 3.94
N THR A 29 -18.08 -18.21 3.80
CA THR A 29 -19.03 -17.99 2.70
C THR A 29 -19.81 -16.69 2.91
N GLY A 30 -20.30 -16.07 1.83
CA GLY A 30 -21.02 -14.80 1.94
C GLY A 30 -22.28 -14.87 2.83
N VAL A 31 -23.02 -15.98 2.76
CA VAL A 31 -24.21 -16.22 3.60
C VAL A 31 -23.85 -16.32 5.09
N LEU A 32 -22.80 -17.08 5.41
CA LEU A 32 -22.33 -17.26 6.78
C LEU A 32 -21.81 -15.95 7.36
N LEU A 33 -21.08 -15.16 6.55
CA LEU A 33 -20.56 -13.86 6.95
C LEU A 33 -21.68 -12.84 7.16
N SER A 34 -22.66 -12.75 6.27
CA SER A 34 -23.83 -11.87 6.46
C SER A 34 -24.58 -12.22 7.75
N THR A 35 -24.81 -13.51 8.00
CA THR A 35 -25.44 -13.99 9.25
C THR A 35 -24.59 -13.65 10.46
N LYS A 36 -23.27 -13.81 10.37
CA LYS A 36 -22.34 -13.49 11.45
C LYS A 36 -22.34 -12.00 11.76
N ILE A 37 -22.31 -11.13 10.75
CA ILE A 37 -22.39 -9.67 10.90
C ILE A 37 -23.66 -9.29 11.67
N LYS A 38 -24.83 -9.75 11.21
CA LYS A 38 -26.12 -9.46 11.87
C LYS A 38 -26.12 -9.90 13.35
N LYS A 39 -25.65 -11.12 13.63
CA LYS A 39 -25.53 -11.64 15.00
C LYS A 39 -24.51 -10.87 15.85
N SER A 40 -23.39 -10.47 15.26
CA SER A 40 -22.34 -9.70 15.93
C SER A 40 -22.82 -8.32 16.33
N ILE A 41 -23.53 -7.61 15.44
CA ILE A 41 -24.13 -6.30 15.72
C ILE A 41 -25.18 -6.41 16.83
N HIS A 42 -26.08 -7.39 16.74
CA HIS A 42 -27.06 -7.64 17.80
C HIS A 42 -26.40 -7.97 19.16
N LYS A 43 -25.32 -8.74 19.18
CA LYS A 43 -24.56 -9.04 20.42
C LYS A 43 -23.91 -7.81 21.06
N LEU A 44 -23.70 -6.75 20.29
CA LEU A 44 -23.21 -5.47 20.79
C LEU A 44 -24.34 -4.56 21.28
N GLY A 45 -25.60 -5.02 21.27
CA GLY A 45 -26.77 -4.22 21.64
C GLY A 45 -27.18 -3.21 20.57
N LEU A 46 -26.69 -3.36 19.34
CA LEU A 46 -27.00 -2.48 18.21
C LEU A 46 -28.03 -3.15 17.29
N GLU A 47 -28.88 -2.34 16.65
CA GLU A 47 -29.84 -2.83 15.67
C GLU A 47 -29.46 -2.44 14.23
N MET A 48 -29.50 -3.43 13.34
CA MET A 48 -29.27 -3.21 11.91
C MET A 48 -30.35 -2.36 11.23
N SER A 49 -31.54 -2.20 11.84
CA SER A 49 -32.62 -1.31 11.37
C SER A 49 -32.18 0.15 11.26
N TYR A 50 -31.25 0.58 12.12
CA TYR A 50 -30.64 1.92 12.11
C TYR A 50 -29.43 2.04 11.19
N CYS A 51 -28.95 0.94 10.60
CA CYS A 51 -27.83 0.97 9.67
C CYS A 51 -28.18 1.81 8.43
N ARG A 52 -27.29 2.72 8.06
CA ARG A 52 -27.43 3.61 6.89
C ARG A 52 -26.36 3.40 5.82
N GLY A 53 -25.50 2.40 6.01
CA GLY A 53 -24.45 2.04 5.08
C GLY A 53 -23.63 0.90 5.62
N GLN A 54 -23.08 0.09 4.72
CA GLN A 54 -22.17 -1.00 5.03
C GLN A 54 -20.91 -0.85 4.18
N GLY A 55 -19.73 -0.97 4.80
CA GLY A 55 -18.44 -0.82 4.14
C GLY A 55 -17.56 -2.06 4.34
N TYR A 56 -16.98 -2.57 3.25
CA TYR A 56 -16.07 -3.72 3.24
C TYR A 56 -14.93 -3.48 2.24
N ASP A 57 -13.75 -4.03 2.52
CA ASP A 57 -12.62 -4.06 1.61
C ASP A 57 -12.79 -5.16 0.56
N GLY A 58 -13.03 -4.81 -0.71
CA GLY A 58 -13.18 -5.79 -1.80
C GLY A 58 -11.87 -6.48 -2.22
N ALA A 59 -11.06 -6.98 -1.27
CA ALA A 59 -9.73 -7.51 -1.52
C ALA A 59 -9.70 -9.04 -1.70
N GLY A 60 -8.97 -9.51 -2.73
CA GLY A 60 -8.58 -10.91 -2.90
C GLY A 60 -9.74 -11.91 -3.00
N ASN A 61 -9.54 -13.12 -2.46
CA ASN A 61 -10.51 -14.23 -2.48
C ASN A 61 -11.83 -13.92 -1.75
N MET A 62 -11.95 -12.75 -1.11
CA MET A 62 -13.15 -12.29 -0.42
C MET A 62 -14.06 -11.43 -1.30
N ALA A 63 -13.60 -10.89 -2.43
CA ALA A 63 -14.38 -9.96 -3.26
C ALA A 63 -15.77 -10.51 -3.64
N TRP A 64 -15.83 -11.72 -4.21
CA TRP A 64 -17.10 -12.37 -4.56
C TRP A 64 -18.00 -12.61 -3.33
N ARG A 65 -17.41 -13.04 -2.22
CA ARG A 65 -18.13 -13.33 -0.97
C ARG A 65 -18.71 -12.06 -0.38
N LEU A 66 -17.98 -10.95 -0.47
CA LEU A 66 -18.42 -9.64 -0.02
C LEU A 66 -19.52 -9.07 -0.90
N CYS A 67 -19.54 -9.33 -2.21
CA CYS A 67 -20.69 -9.02 -3.05
C CYS A 67 -21.95 -9.74 -2.55
N VAL A 68 -21.84 -11.02 -2.18
CA VAL A 68 -22.95 -11.77 -1.60
C VAL A 68 -23.37 -11.20 -0.23
N VAL A 69 -22.42 -10.86 0.65
CA VAL A 69 -22.71 -10.22 1.94
C VAL A 69 -23.47 -8.92 1.74
N ALA A 70 -22.96 -8.05 0.88
CA ALA A 70 -23.52 -6.75 0.55
C ALA A 70 -24.95 -6.87 0.05
N ALA A 71 -25.19 -7.77 -0.91
CA ALA A 71 -26.50 -8.03 -1.49
C ALA A 71 -27.50 -8.55 -0.45
N LEU A 72 -27.08 -9.49 0.42
CA LEU A 72 -27.95 -10.04 1.46
C LEU A 72 -28.31 -9.01 2.53
N ILE A 73 -27.34 -8.20 2.97
CA ILE A 73 -27.62 -7.14 3.95
C ILE A 73 -28.50 -6.05 3.33
N LEU A 74 -28.29 -5.69 2.07
CA LEU A 74 -29.14 -4.71 1.38
C LEU A 74 -30.57 -5.22 1.20
N LYS A 75 -30.73 -6.52 0.91
CA LYS A 75 -32.05 -7.17 0.83
C LYS A 75 -32.80 -7.09 2.16
N ASP A 76 -32.13 -7.38 3.27
CA ASP A 76 -32.75 -7.37 4.60
C ASP A 76 -32.91 -5.94 5.16
N PHE A 77 -32.00 -5.04 4.80
CA PHE A 77 -31.93 -3.65 5.28
C PHE A 77 -31.75 -2.68 4.11
N PRO A 78 -32.83 -2.30 3.41
CA PRO A 78 -32.76 -1.47 2.19
C PRO A 78 -32.12 -0.09 2.38
N LYS A 79 -32.06 0.41 3.62
CA LYS A 79 -31.43 1.68 3.97
C LYS A 79 -29.91 1.58 4.15
N ALA A 80 -29.31 0.39 4.02
CA ALA A 80 -27.89 0.15 4.20
C ALA A 80 -27.20 -0.21 2.87
N PRO A 81 -27.00 0.75 1.96
CA PRO A 81 -26.26 0.51 0.71
C PRO A 81 -24.82 0.10 1.01
N TYR A 82 -24.28 -0.74 0.13
CA TYR A 82 -22.87 -1.11 0.16
C TYR A 82 -22.00 -0.02 -0.45
N ILE A 83 -21.02 0.43 0.33
CA ILE A 83 -19.99 1.37 -0.08
C ILE A 83 -18.68 0.60 -0.15
N HIS A 84 -18.17 0.45 -1.36
CA HIS A 84 -16.86 -0.13 -1.56
C HIS A 84 -15.78 0.83 -1.08
N CYS A 85 -14.74 0.32 -0.40
CA CYS A 85 -13.64 1.16 0.07
C CYS A 85 -12.94 1.87 -1.11
N TYR A 86 -13.01 3.21 -1.16
CA TYR A 86 -12.40 4.02 -2.22
C TYR A 86 -10.88 3.90 -2.24
N SER A 87 -10.25 3.92 -1.06
CA SER A 87 -8.81 3.67 -0.92
C SER A 87 -8.39 2.34 -1.55
N HIS A 88 -9.20 1.30 -1.38
CA HIS A 88 -8.95 0.00 -2.00
C HIS A 88 -9.18 0.01 -3.51
N GLN A 89 -10.17 0.76 -4.02
CA GLN A 89 -10.36 0.91 -5.48
C GLN A 89 -9.16 1.57 -6.14
N LEU A 90 -8.66 2.67 -5.55
CA LEU A 90 -7.47 3.34 -6.04
C LEU A 90 -6.26 2.38 -6.01
N ASN A 91 -6.07 1.68 -4.89
CA ASN A 91 -5.01 0.68 -4.74
C ASN A 91 -5.06 -0.39 -5.84
N GLN A 92 -6.25 -0.88 -6.21
CA GLN A 92 -6.42 -1.83 -7.31
C GLN A 92 -6.10 -1.21 -8.68
N CYS A 93 -6.53 0.02 -8.94
CA CYS A 93 -6.24 0.72 -10.19
C CYS A 93 -4.72 0.87 -10.38
N VAL A 94 -4.02 1.30 -9.32
CA VAL A 94 -2.57 1.48 -9.38
C VAL A 94 -1.85 0.13 -9.50
N ALA A 95 -2.26 -0.89 -8.75
CA ALA A 95 -1.69 -2.24 -8.88
C ALA A 95 -1.82 -2.79 -10.30
N LYS A 96 -2.97 -2.58 -10.97
CA LYS A 96 -3.18 -2.96 -12.37
C LYS A 96 -2.31 -2.14 -13.32
N ALA A 97 -2.19 -0.83 -13.11
CA ALA A 97 -1.34 0.04 -13.92
C ALA A 97 0.15 -0.35 -13.82
N CYS A 98 0.57 -0.88 -12.67
CA CYS A 98 1.93 -1.36 -12.44
C CYS A 98 2.15 -2.83 -12.82
N ALA A 99 1.19 -3.50 -13.46
CA ALA A 99 1.34 -4.86 -13.98
C ALA A 99 2.13 -4.90 -15.32
N ILE A 100 3.17 -4.06 -15.41
CA ILE A 100 4.12 -4.00 -16.52
C ILE A 100 5.36 -4.80 -16.10
N PRO A 101 5.90 -5.71 -16.93
CA PRO A 101 7.00 -6.59 -16.51
C PRO A 101 8.20 -5.85 -15.94
N SER A 102 8.65 -4.75 -16.55
CA SER A 102 9.76 -3.95 -16.01
C SER A 102 9.48 -3.37 -14.63
N ILE A 103 8.26 -2.94 -14.36
CA ILE A 103 7.84 -2.40 -13.05
C ILE A 103 7.77 -3.53 -12.03
N GLN A 104 7.23 -4.68 -12.41
CA GLN A 104 7.18 -5.86 -11.54
C GLN A 104 8.59 -6.35 -11.19
N ASP A 105 9.46 -6.49 -12.19
CA ASP A 105 10.87 -6.82 -12.02
C ASP A 105 11.51 -5.83 -11.03
N MET A 106 11.39 -4.53 -11.27
CA MET A 106 11.99 -3.50 -10.41
C MET A 106 11.49 -3.62 -8.96
N MET A 107 10.17 -3.77 -8.76
CA MET A 107 9.57 -3.93 -7.44
C MET A 107 10.04 -5.20 -6.72
N ASP A 108 10.17 -6.32 -7.45
CA ASP A 108 10.68 -7.57 -6.89
C ASP A 108 12.16 -7.47 -6.52
N HIS A 109 12.99 -6.81 -7.33
CA HIS A 109 14.40 -6.60 -7.00
C HIS A 109 14.57 -5.70 -5.78
N ILE A 110 13.79 -4.63 -5.66
CA ILE A 110 13.78 -3.80 -4.44
C ILE A 110 13.47 -4.67 -3.22
N ARG A 111 12.42 -5.50 -3.29
CA ARG A 111 12.06 -6.43 -2.22
C ARG A 111 13.20 -7.40 -1.89
N ILE A 112 13.82 -8.00 -2.91
CA ILE A 112 14.92 -8.94 -2.73
C ILE A 112 16.11 -8.27 -2.03
N VAL A 113 16.46 -7.04 -2.41
CA VAL A 113 17.52 -6.27 -1.77
C VAL A 113 17.15 -5.89 -0.34
N SER A 114 15.91 -5.46 -0.09
CA SER A 114 15.42 -5.20 1.26
C SER A 114 15.50 -6.45 2.14
N ASP A 115 15.01 -7.59 1.64
CA ASP A 115 15.05 -8.88 2.33
C ASP A 115 16.50 -9.34 2.56
N PHE A 116 17.43 -9.04 1.64
CA PHE A 116 18.84 -9.34 1.80
C PHE A 116 19.43 -8.67 3.05
N PHE A 117 19.16 -7.39 3.28
CA PHE A 117 19.62 -6.71 4.49
C PHE A 117 18.82 -7.13 5.73
N ASN A 118 17.48 -7.15 5.65
CA ASN A 118 16.61 -7.41 6.80
C ASN A 118 16.77 -8.82 7.38
N ASN A 119 17.17 -9.81 6.57
CA ASN A 119 17.34 -11.19 7.02
C ASN A 119 18.71 -11.48 7.66
N SER A 120 19.56 -10.48 7.90
CA SER A 120 20.83 -10.66 8.60
C SER A 120 21.19 -9.43 9.42
N PRO A 121 21.34 -9.58 10.75
CA PRO A 121 21.78 -8.48 11.61
C PRO A 121 23.10 -7.86 11.16
N LYS A 122 24.08 -8.67 10.74
CA LYS A 122 25.39 -8.18 10.26
C LYS A 122 25.23 -7.30 9.01
N ARG A 123 24.55 -7.77 7.97
CA ARG A 123 24.33 -6.97 6.74
C ARG A 123 23.55 -5.69 7.02
N LEU A 124 22.60 -5.74 7.96
CA LEU A 124 21.85 -4.58 8.38
C LEU A 124 22.73 -3.54 9.11
N GLU A 125 23.71 -3.99 9.90
CA GLU A 125 24.71 -3.15 10.55
C GLU A 125 25.67 -2.51 9.53
N ASP A 126 26.13 -3.28 8.54
CA ASP A 126 26.91 -2.78 7.41
C ASP A 126 26.15 -1.66 6.68
N LEU A 127 24.87 -1.89 6.38
CA LEU A 127 23.99 -0.87 5.79
C LEU A 127 23.83 0.35 6.69
N SER A 128 23.63 0.15 7.99
CA SER A 128 23.46 1.26 8.94
C SER A 128 24.70 2.17 8.97
N THR A 129 25.89 1.59 8.84
CA THR A 129 27.15 2.33 8.78
C THR A 129 27.20 3.23 7.55
N GLU A 130 26.90 2.67 6.37
CA GLU A 130 26.87 3.39 5.11
C GLU A 130 25.77 4.47 5.08
N ILE A 131 24.62 4.25 5.74
CA ILE A 131 23.56 5.25 5.87
C ILE A 131 24.06 6.47 6.65
N VAL A 132 24.78 6.27 7.76
CA VAL A 132 25.30 7.37 8.58
C VAL A 132 26.31 8.20 7.78
N GLU A 133 27.13 7.55 6.96
CA GLU A 133 28.17 8.21 6.17
C GLU A 133 27.62 8.91 4.93
N LEU A 134 26.80 8.22 4.13
CA LEU A 134 26.38 8.67 2.80
C LEU A 134 25.00 9.33 2.79
N CYS A 135 24.19 9.14 3.83
CA CYS A 135 22.83 9.65 3.93
C CYS A 135 22.57 10.36 5.28
N PRO A 136 23.41 11.34 5.70
CA PRO A 136 23.38 11.90 7.05
C PRO A 136 22.12 12.70 7.39
N ILE A 137 21.39 13.15 6.38
CA ILE A 137 20.13 13.92 6.52
C ILE A 137 18.92 12.96 6.56
N SER A 138 19.13 11.66 6.30
CA SER A 138 18.03 10.71 6.20
C SER A 138 17.36 10.50 7.55
N SER A 139 16.03 10.49 7.53
CA SER A 139 15.24 10.10 8.72
C SER A 139 15.16 8.58 8.90
N PHE A 140 15.61 7.79 7.90
CA PHE A 140 15.54 6.34 7.89
C PHE A 140 16.86 5.75 8.36
N GLN A 141 16.82 4.97 9.44
CA GLN A 141 18.06 4.54 10.10
C GLN A 141 18.46 3.08 9.83
N LYS A 142 17.51 2.18 9.50
CA LYS A 142 17.83 0.74 9.39
C LYS A 142 16.98 -0.02 8.38
N THR A 143 15.67 0.22 8.32
CA THR A 143 14.79 -0.73 7.65
C THR A 143 14.26 -0.20 6.33
N ILE A 144 14.53 -0.94 5.25
CA ILE A 144 13.80 -0.80 4.00
C ILE A 144 12.64 -1.80 4.06
N ILE A 145 11.42 -1.31 4.30
CA ILE A 145 10.21 -2.15 4.32
C ILE A 145 9.40 -1.84 3.06
N VAL A 146 9.27 -2.82 2.17
CA VAL A 146 8.37 -2.73 1.03
C VAL A 146 7.19 -3.67 1.24
N CYS A 147 6.01 -3.10 1.44
CA CYS A 147 4.79 -3.88 1.67
C CYS A 147 4.31 -4.58 0.39
N ARG A 148 3.90 -5.85 0.50
CA ARG A 148 3.36 -6.61 -0.64
C ARG A 148 1.94 -6.18 -1.03
N THR A 149 1.14 -5.64 -0.11
CA THR A 149 -0.33 -5.55 -0.31
C THR A 149 -0.88 -4.13 -0.34
N ARG A 150 -0.18 -3.15 0.24
CA ARG A 150 -0.66 -1.77 0.36
C ARG A 150 0.21 -0.84 -0.47
N TRP A 151 -0.40 -0.19 -1.45
CA TRP A 151 0.31 0.67 -2.38
C TRP A 151 0.92 1.91 -1.72
N ILE A 152 0.25 2.48 -0.71
CA ILE A 152 0.83 3.61 0.04
C ILE A 152 2.13 3.21 0.73
N GLU A 153 2.17 2.03 1.35
CA GLU A 153 3.38 1.49 1.98
C GLU A 153 4.45 1.11 0.93
N ARG A 154 4.05 0.76 -0.30
CA ARG A 154 5.00 0.62 -1.43
C ARG A 154 5.58 1.95 -1.86
N ILE A 155 4.78 3.02 -1.89
CA ILE A 155 5.27 4.38 -2.18
C ILE A 155 6.27 4.79 -1.12
N ASP A 156 5.93 4.63 0.16
CA ASP A 156 6.83 4.98 1.27
C ASP A 156 8.11 4.13 1.22
N GLY A 157 7.99 2.81 0.95
CA GLY A 157 9.16 1.93 0.80
C GLY A 157 10.04 2.27 -0.42
N LEU A 158 9.45 2.71 -1.54
CA LEU A 158 10.18 3.24 -2.70
C LEU A 158 10.90 4.55 -2.37
N GLU A 159 10.25 5.47 -1.65
CA GLU A 159 10.87 6.72 -1.20
C GLU A 159 12.09 6.42 -0.33
N THR A 160 11.95 5.52 0.66
CA THR A 160 13.07 5.07 1.50
C THR A 160 14.18 4.41 0.69
N PHE A 161 13.86 3.51 -0.24
CA PHE A 161 14.88 2.84 -1.07
C PHE A 161 15.67 3.85 -1.92
N ILE A 162 15.00 4.88 -2.44
CA ILE A 162 15.64 5.93 -3.27
C ILE A 162 16.48 6.86 -2.41
N GLU A 163 16.00 7.22 -1.22
CA GLU A 163 16.75 8.07 -0.28
C GLU A 163 18.03 7.38 0.20
N LEU A 164 17.95 6.08 0.48
CA LEU A 164 19.08 5.27 0.92
C LEU A 164 19.89 4.66 -0.24
N TYR A 165 19.58 5.03 -1.48
CA TYR A 165 20.18 4.41 -2.66
C TYR A 165 21.73 4.44 -2.66
N PRO A 166 22.39 5.56 -2.31
CA PRO A 166 23.85 5.58 -2.22
C PRO A 166 24.40 4.57 -1.21
N ALA A 167 23.82 4.53 0.00
CA ALA A 167 24.21 3.61 1.05
C ALA A 167 23.99 2.14 0.64
N ILE A 168 22.84 1.83 0.00
CA ILE A 168 22.53 0.48 -0.48
C ILE A 168 23.60 -0.01 -1.47
N ILE A 169 23.97 0.82 -2.45
CA ILE A 169 24.98 0.45 -3.45
C ILE A 169 26.36 0.30 -2.82
N ALA A 170 26.73 1.19 -1.90
CA ALA A 170 27.99 1.11 -1.16
C ALA A 170 28.06 -0.18 -0.34
N SER A 171 27.06 -0.48 0.48
CA SER A 171 27.01 -1.71 1.29
C SER A 171 27.08 -2.97 0.44
N LEU A 172 26.33 -3.05 -0.67
CA LEU A 172 26.39 -4.21 -1.56
C LEU A 172 27.78 -4.34 -2.21
N THR A 173 28.45 -3.23 -2.50
CA THR A 173 29.82 -3.22 -3.04
C THR A 173 30.81 -3.72 -2.00
N CYS A 174 30.73 -3.25 -0.75
CA CYS A 174 31.56 -3.75 0.35
C CYS A 174 31.34 -5.26 0.57
N ILE A 175 30.07 -5.70 0.60
CA ILE A 175 29.73 -7.12 0.83
C ILE A 175 30.21 -8.03 -0.31
N LYS A 176 30.19 -7.59 -1.57
CA LYS A 176 30.66 -8.42 -2.69
C LYS A 176 32.18 -8.65 -2.64
N GLU A 177 32.92 -7.72 -2.04
CA GLU A 177 34.39 -7.73 -1.93
C GLU A 177 34.89 -8.31 -0.59
N ASP A 178 34.02 -8.43 0.42
CA ASP A 178 34.37 -9.00 1.74
C ASP A 178 34.61 -10.52 1.67
N GLU A 179 35.87 -10.92 1.65
CA GLU A 179 36.30 -12.32 1.63
C GLU A 179 35.90 -13.12 2.88
N THR A 180 35.57 -12.44 3.98
CA THR A 180 35.12 -13.09 5.23
C THR A 180 33.67 -13.59 5.14
N LEU A 181 32.89 -13.08 4.18
CA LEU A 181 31.51 -13.50 3.96
C LEU A 181 31.41 -14.74 3.07
N ASN A 182 30.34 -15.50 3.27
CA ASN A 182 30.10 -16.71 2.50
C ASN A 182 29.89 -16.39 1.00
N TYR A 183 30.28 -17.34 0.14
CA TYR A 183 30.22 -17.20 -1.31
C TYR A 183 28.83 -16.77 -1.83
N LYS A 184 27.75 -17.27 -1.22
CA LYS A 184 26.38 -16.94 -1.62
C LYS A 184 26.05 -15.48 -1.37
N SER A 185 26.36 -14.94 -0.19
CA SER A 185 26.14 -13.51 0.12
C SER A 185 26.90 -12.60 -0.83
N ARG A 186 28.15 -12.92 -1.15
CA ARG A 186 28.96 -12.13 -2.09
C ARG A 186 28.42 -12.21 -3.52
N GLY A 187 28.03 -13.41 -3.96
CA GLY A 187 27.44 -13.64 -5.27
C GLY A 187 26.11 -12.90 -5.43
N ASP A 188 25.25 -12.95 -4.40
CA ASP A 188 23.98 -12.22 -4.37
C ASP A 188 24.22 -10.71 -4.40
N ALA A 189 25.15 -10.19 -3.58
CA ALA A 189 25.48 -8.77 -3.58
C ALA A 189 26.01 -8.30 -4.95
N SER A 190 26.89 -9.07 -5.58
CA SER A 190 27.40 -8.79 -6.94
C SER A 190 26.27 -8.73 -7.98
N ALA A 191 25.34 -9.69 -7.94
CA ALA A 191 24.17 -9.69 -8.80
C ALA A 191 23.27 -8.47 -8.56
N TYR A 192 23.03 -8.12 -7.29
CA TYR A 192 22.18 -6.98 -6.93
C TYR A 192 22.79 -5.64 -7.32
N VAL A 193 24.11 -5.44 -7.17
CA VAL A 193 24.78 -4.23 -7.71
C VAL A 193 24.56 -4.15 -9.21
N THR A 194 24.79 -5.24 -9.94
CA THR A 194 24.61 -5.27 -11.41
C THR A 194 23.19 -4.88 -11.81
N ILE A 195 22.18 -5.39 -11.10
CA ILE A 195 20.77 -5.10 -11.38
C ILE A 195 20.42 -3.66 -11.02
N CYS A 196 20.74 -3.22 -9.80
CA CYS A 196 20.40 -1.87 -9.33
C CYS A 196 21.08 -0.80 -10.19
N CYS A 197 22.34 -0.99 -10.60
CA CYS A 197 23.06 -0.07 -11.46
C CYS A 197 22.66 -0.15 -12.94
N SER A 198 21.76 -1.06 -13.34
CA SER A 198 21.31 -1.15 -14.73
C SER A 198 20.42 0.02 -15.13
N PHE A 199 20.59 0.50 -16.37
CA PHE A 199 19.74 1.58 -16.90
C PHE A 199 18.25 1.26 -16.80
N LYS A 200 17.85 0.02 -17.15
CA LYS A 200 16.46 -0.46 -17.08
C LYS A 200 15.89 -0.32 -15.66
N PHE A 201 16.65 -0.68 -14.63
CA PHE A 201 16.19 -0.56 -13.25
C PHE A 201 16.04 0.90 -12.83
N ILE A 202 17.08 1.71 -13.05
CA ILE A 202 17.11 3.12 -12.64
C ILE A 202 15.98 3.92 -13.31
N ILE A 203 15.83 3.79 -14.63
CA ILE A 203 14.79 4.53 -15.36
C ILE A 203 13.38 4.12 -14.91
N THR A 204 13.16 2.83 -14.68
CA THR A 204 11.88 2.32 -14.17
C THR A 204 11.59 2.85 -12.77
N LEU A 205 12.59 2.86 -11.89
CA LEU A 205 12.48 3.35 -10.52
C LEU A 205 12.10 4.84 -10.49
N ILE A 206 12.77 5.68 -11.27
CA ILE A 206 12.51 7.12 -11.34
C ILE A 206 11.10 7.40 -11.86
N ILE A 207 10.72 6.78 -12.99
CA ILE A 207 9.39 6.96 -13.60
C ILE A 207 8.29 6.54 -12.62
N VAL A 208 8.42 5.36 -12.01
CA VAL A 208 7.42 4.85 -11.06
C VAL A 208 7.33 5.77 -9.85
N ARG A 209 8.46 6.18 -9.26
CA ARG A 209 8.46 7.13 -8.13
C ARG A 209 7.67 8.41 -8.46
N LYS A 210 7.93 9.03 -9.60
CA LYS A 210 7.28 10.29 -10.00
C LYS A 210 5.78 10.08 -10.22
N LEU A 211 5.39 9.08 -11.00
CA LEU A 211 3.98 8.79 -11.29
C LEU A 211 3.17 8.47 -10.02
N LEU A 212 3.76 7.71 -9.10
CA LEU A 212 3.12 7.38 -7.84
C LEU A 212 3.06 8.55 -6.87
N GLY A 213 4.03 9.46 -6.93
CA GLY A 213 4.03 10.71 -6.18
C GLY A 213 2.75 11.51 -6.41
N TYR A 214 2.25 11.57 -7.65
CA TYR A 214 0.98 12.25 -7.97
C TYR A 214 -0.25 11.55 -7.35
N ALA A 215 -0.23 10.23 -7.19
CA ALA A 215 -1.33 9.48 -6.58
C ALA A 215 -1.33 9.53 -5.04
N ARG A 216 -0.23 9.96 -4.41
CA ARG A 216 -0.07 9.97 -2.95
C ARG A 216 -1.06 10.88 -2.22
N PRO A 217 -1.29 12.14 -2.64
CA PRO A 217 -2.25 13.03 -1.99
C PRO A 217 -3.66 12.44 -1.97
N LEU A 218 -4.13 11.93 -3.11
CA LEU A 218 -5.45 11.28 -3.20
C LEU A 218 -5.52 10.06 -2.27
N THR A 219 -4.48 9.22 -2.25
CA THR A 219 -4.45 8.06 -1.35
C THR A 219 -4.58 8.45 0.12
N LYS A 220 -3.91 9.53 0.55
CA LYS A 220 -4.02 10.06 1.92
C LYS A 220 -5.40 10.65 2.18
N THR A 221 -5.99 11.38 1.23
CA THR A 221 -7.36 11.93 1.38
C THR A 221 -8.40 10.83 1.54
N LEU A 222 -8.33 9.77 0.73
CA LEU A 222 -9.28 8.65 0.75
C LEU A 222 -9.23 7.79 2.02
N GLN A 223 -8.25 8.01 2.89
CA GLN A 223 -8.07 7.30 4.16
C GLN A 223 -8.53 8.12 5.37
N LYS A 224 -8.87 9.40 5.19
CA LYS A 224 -9.31 10.26 6.29
C LYS A 224 -10.70 9.85 6.80
N VAL A 225 -10.91 9.97 8.11
CA VAL A 225 -12.20 9.64 8.76
C VAL A 225 -13.29 10.64 8.35
N ASP A 226 -12.91 11.91 8.18
CA ASP A 226 -13.76 13.06 7.82
C ASP A 226 -13.79 13.34 6.31
N GLN A 227 -13.60 12.32 5.48
CA GLN A 227 -13.57 12.49 4.02
C GLN A 227 -14.91 12.98 3.47
N ASP A 228 -14.88 14.09 2.73
CA ASP A 228 -15.99 14.59 1.92
C ASP A 228 -15.99 13.90 0.54
N PHE A 229 -17.14 13.32 0.17
CA PHE A 229 -17.31 12.62 -1.10
C PHE A 229 -17.14 13.55 -2.32
N SER A 230 -17.64 14.79 -2.24
CA SER A 230 -17.54 15.78 -3.32
C SER A 230 -16.09 16.14 -3.54
N LYS A 231 -15.37 16.45 -2.45
CA LYS A 231 -13.93 16.73 -2.51
C LYS A 231 -13.13 15.55 -3.05
N ALA A 232 -13.46 14.33 -2.63
CA ALA A 232 -12.78 13.14 -3.14
C ALA A 232 -12.97 12.92 -4.64
N ARG A 233 -14.16 13.25 -5.17
CA ARG A 233 -14.40 13.26 -6.62
C ARG A 233 -13.53 14.30 -7.32
N ASP A 234 -13.44 15.50 -6.76
CA ASP A 234 -12.62 16.57 -7.33
C ASP A 234 -11.14 16.18 -7.32
N ASP A 235 -10.63 15.62 -6.21
CA ASP A 235 -9.26 15.11 -6.10
C ASP A 235 -8.95 14.00 -7.13
N VAL A 236 -9.94 13.13 -7.43
CA VAL A 236 -9.81 12.11 -8.49
C VAL A 236 -9.69 12.76 -9.87
N GLU A 237 -10.51 13.77 -10.17
CA GLU A 237 -10.47 14.45 -11.47
C GLU A 237 -9.17 15.25 -11.63
N ILE A 238 -8.67 15.88 -10.56
CA ILE A 238 -7.36 16.53 -10.53
C ILE A 238 -6.28 15.52 -10.88
N LEU A 239 -6.21 14.38 -10.17
CA LEU A 239 -5.20 13.35 -10.45
C LEU A 239 -5.27 12.87 -11.91
N LYS A 240 -6.47 12.60 -12.41
CA LYS A 240 -6.67 12.16 -13.80
C LYS A 240 -6.17 13.20 -14.80
N ASN A 241 -6.52 14.48 -14.61
CA ASN A 241 -6.07 15.56 -15.48
C ASN A 241 -4.55 15.75 -15.42
N THR A 242 -3.94 15.65 -14.24
CA THR A 242 -2.48 15.69 -14.08
C THR A 242 -1.81 14.55 -14.86
N LEU A 243 -2.29 13.32 -14.72
CA LEU A 243 -1.74 12.16 -15.44
C LEU A 243 -1.92 12.27 -16.96
N LEU A 244 -3.06 12.80 -17.42
CA LEU A 244 -3.29 13.06 -18.84
C LEU A 244 -2.37 14.15 -19.39
N SER A 245 -2.13 15.22 -18.62
CA SER A 245 -1.19 16.28 -18.99
C SER A 245 0.24 15.76 -19.11
N ILE A 246 0.70 14.95 -18.15
CA ILE A 246 2.03 14.32 -18.18
C ILE A 246 2.16 13.43 -19.42
N ARG A 247 1.12 12.65 -19.73
CA ARG A 247 1.11 11.76 -20.90
C ARG A 247 1.19 12.54 -22.22
N SER A 248 0.54 13.69 -22.30
CA SER A 248 0.55 14.54 -23.50
C SER A 248 1.86 15.33 -23.66
N SER A 249 2.58 15.56 -22.58
CA SER A 249 3.80 16.39 -22.54
C SER A 249 4.96 15.63 -21.88
N ILE A 250 5.18 14.38 -22.28
CA ILE A 250 6.14 13.50 -21.62
C ILE A 250 7.58 13.98 -21.79
N GLU A 251 7.91 14.61 -22.91
CA GLU A 251 9.25 15.12 -23.20
C GLU A 251 9.64 16.24 -22.22
N ILE A 252 8.70 17.13 -21.92
CA ILE A 252 8.87 18.21 -20.94
C ILE A 252 8.96 17.61 -19.54
N SER A 253 8.02 16.73 -19.19
CA SER A 253 7.96 16.12 -17.86
C SER A 253 9.22 15.32 -17.54
N HIS A 254 9.73 14.55 -18.51
CA HIS A 254 10.92 13.72 -18.35
C HIS A 254 12.20 14.55 -18.22
N SER A 255 12.26 15.76 -18.79
CA SER A 255 13.44 16.64 -18.64
C SER A 255 13.67 17.13 -17.20
N GLU A 256 12.63 17.08 -16.37
CA GLU A 256 12.65 17.49 -14.96
C GLU A 256 12.78 16.30 -13.98
N TRP A 257 12.87 15.07 -14.48
CA TRP A 257 12.74 13.85 -13.67
C TRP A 257 14.06 13.29 -13.16
#